data_AF-A0A3Q7ILI8-F1
#
_entry.id   AF-A0A3Q7ILI8-F1
#
_cell.length_a   1.000
_cell.length_b   1.000
_cell.length_c   1.000
_cell.angle_alpha   90.00
_cell.angle_beta   90.00
_cell.angle_gamma   90.00
#
_symmetry.space_group_name_H-M   'P 1'
#
loop_
_entity.id
_entity.type
_entity.pdbx_description
1 polymer ?
#
loop_
_entity_poly.entity_id
_entity_poly.type
_entity_poly.pdbx_seq_one_letter_code
_entity_poly.pdbx_strand_id
1 'polypeptide(L)'
;MRQQTGGVNLDKFFEDVETIKDELKELEKIHTQLHNSHEQSKTLHNAKNVKDLRKKMDNDVSLALKKAKFIKVRLEALDRSNAANRSVPGCGPGSSSDRTRTSVVNGLRKKLQESMNQFNELRQRMASEYRETVQRRYFTVTGENPDEGTLDTLISTGQSETFLQKAIQEQGRGQVMDTVMEIQERHEAVKELERNLKELHQVFMDMAVLVESQGAQLDDIESQVNRANSFVRGGAQQLEGLPFQGKMKS
;
A
#
# COMPACT_ATOMS: atom_id res chain seq x y z
N MET A 1 33.73 -27.73 -30.80
CA MET A 1 32.95 -26.54 -30.40
C MET A 1 31.99 -26.94 -29.28
N ARG A 2 32.29 -26.57 -28.02
CA ARG A 2 31.36 -26.77 -26.91
C ARG A 2 30.30 -25.68 -26.99
N GLN A 3 29.04 -26.04 -27.21
CA GLN A 3 27.91 -25.15 -27.01
C GLN A 3 27.92 -24.71 -25.54
N GLN A 4 28.20 -23.44 -25.29
CA GLN A 4 27.85 -22.79 -24.03
C GLN A 4 26.32 -22.84 -23.94
N THR A 5 25.81 -23.71 -23.08
CA THR A 5 24.43 -23.62 -22.61
C THR A 5 24.32 -22.29 -21.88
N GLY A 6 23.76 -21.28 -22.55
CA GLY A 6 23.45 -19.98 -21.97
C GLY A 6 22.48 -20.20 -20.82
N GLY A 7 23.01 -20.35 -19.61
CA GLY A 7 22.23 -20.52 -18.41
C GLY A 7 21.27 -19.35 -18.28
N VAL A 8 20.01 -19.66 -17.98
CA VAL A 8 18.97 -18.69 -17.64
C VAL A 8 19.56 -17.73 -16.61
N ASN A 9 19.80 -16.47 -16.97
CA ASN A 9 20.33 -15.48 -16.04
C ASN A 9 19.20 -15.10 -15.07
N LEU A 10 19.08 -15.90 -14.01
CA LEU A 10 18.13 -15.72 -12.92
C LEU A 10 18.62 -14.68 -11.91
N ASP A 11 19.92 -14.42 -11.88
CA ASP A 11 20.54 -13.51 -10.91
C ASP A 11 19.93 -12.11 -10.99
N LYS A 12 19.85 -11.55 -12.20
CA LYS A 12 19.23 -10.24 -12.42
C LYS A 12 17.74 -10.23 -12.05
N PHE A 13 17.03 -11.32 -12.33
CA PHE A 13 15.62 -11.44 -11.97
C PHE A 13 15.42 -11.43 -10.45
N PHE A 14 16.24 -12.18 -9.72
CA PHE A 14 16.15 -12.24 -8.27
C PHE A 14 16.63 -10.95 -7.60
N GLU A 15 17.63 -10.28 -8.15
CA GLU A 15 18.02 -8.92 -7.72
C GLU A 15 16.84 -7.93 -7.88
N ASP A 16 16.15 -7.99 -9.02
CA ASP A 16 14.99 -7.15 -9.25
C ASP A 16 13.83 -7.46 -8.29
N VAL A 17 13.63 -8.74 -7.97
CA VAL A 17 12.64 -9.22 -6.99
C VAL A 17 12.97 -8.76 -5.57
N GLU A 18 14.22 -8.89 -5.12
CA GLU A 18 14.62 -8.46 -3.77
C GLU A 18 14.47 -6.94 -3.62
N THR A 19 14.82 -6.17 -4.65
CA THR A 19 14.58 -4.72 -4.67
C THR A 19 13.11 -4.39 -4.43
N ILE A 20 12.18 -5.11 -5.09
CA ILE A 20 10.74 -4.91 -4.89
C ILE A 20 10.30 -5.34 -3.48
N LYS A 21 10.82 -6.45 -2.97
CA LYS A 21 10.51 -6.92 -1.60
C LYS A 21 10.93 -5.91 -0.55
N ASP A 22 12.09 -5.28 -0.70
CA ASP A 22 12.57 -4.28 0.24
C ASP A 22 11.70 -3.02 0.19
N GLU A 23 11.30 -2.58 -0.99
CA GLU A 23 10.36 -1.46 -1.13
C GLU A 23 8.97 -1.77 -0.56
N LEU A 24 8.49 -3.01 -0.68
CA LEU A 24 7.25 -3.47 -0.03
C LEU A 24 7.36 -3.43 1.50
N LYS A 25 8.49 -3.88 2.07
CA LYS A 25 8.73 -3.79 3.53
C LYS A 25 8.74 -2.33 4.00
N GLU A 26 9.37 -1.44 3.23
CA GLU A 26 9.37 -0.01 3.55
C GLU A 26 7.96 0.59 3.47
N LEU A 27 7.15 0.16 2.50
CA LEU A 27 5.77 0.59 2.38
C LEU A 27 4.92 0.16 3.59
N GLU A 28 5.10 -1.06 4.09
CA GLU A 28 4.47 -1.54 5.34
C GLU A 28 4.91 -0.73 6.58
N LYS A 29 6.20 -0.36 6.66
CA LYS A 29 6.71 0.50 7.73
C LYS A 29 6.06 1.87 7.71
N ILE A 30 5.94 2.48 6.53
CA ILE A 30 5.29 3.78 6.36
C ILE A 30 3.81 3.70 6.75
N HIS A 31 3.10 2.64 6.36
CA HIS A 31 1.72 2.41 6.79
C HIS A 31 1.60 2.41 8.32
N THR A 32 2.46 1.63 8.99
CA THR A 32 2.49 1.55 10.46
C THR A 32 2.80 2.91 11.10
N GLN A 33 3.74 3.67 10.54
CA GLN A 33 4.10 5.01 11.02
C GLN A 33 2.97 6.01 10.84
N LEU A 34 2.28 5.97 9.70
CA LEU A 34 1.13 6.81 9.41
C LEU A 34 -0.04 6.48 10.35
N HIS A 35 -0.31 5.20 10.57
CA HIS A 35 -1.32 4.73 11.53
C HIS A 35 -1.02 5.25 12.94
N ASN A 36 0.21 5.08 13.43
CA ASN A 36 0.59 5.54 14.76
C ASN A 36 0.53 7.07 14.89
N SER A 37 0.91 7.79 13.84
CA SER A 37 0.80 9.25 13.80
C SER A 37 -0.66 9.69 13.79
N HIS A 38 -1.54 8.97 13.10
CA HIS A 38 -2.98 9.21 13.16
C HIS A 38 -3.55 9.01 14.56
N GLU A 39 -3.23 7.89 15.22
CA GLU A 39 -3.66 7.63 16.60
C GLU A 39 -3.13 8.71 17.57
N GLN A 40 -1.89 9.14 17.41
CA GLN A 40 -1.32 10.23 18.20
C GLN A 40 -2.08 11.55 17.97
N SER A 41 -2.54 11.82 16.75
CA SER A 41 -3.27 13.05 16.43
C SER A 41 -4.58 13.21 17.23
N LYS A 42 -5.17 12.10 17.69
CA LYS A 42 -6.41 12.09 18.46
C LYS A 42 -6.26 12.71 19.84
N THR A 43 -5.07 12.63 20.44
CA THR A 43 -4.79 13.06 21.82
C THR A 43 -3.99 14.35 21.90
N LEU A 44 -3.57 14.91 20.76
CA LEU A 44 -2.87 16.18 20.73
C LEU A 44 -3.83 17.36 20.86
N HIS A 45 -3.49 18.28 21.78
CA HIS A 45 -4.25 19.51 22.05
C HIS A 45 -3.44 20.80 21.80
N ASN A 46 -2.20 20.69 21.33
CA ASN A 46 -1.33 21.84 21.04
C ASN A 46 -1.21 22.04 19.52
N ALA A 47 -1.61 23.22 19.04
CA ALA A 47 -1.60 23.60 17.62
C ALA A 47 -0.24 23.35 16.93
N LYS A 48 0.88 23.66 17.58
CA LYS A 48 2.23 23.42 17.03
C LYS A 48 2.52 21.93 16.85
N ASN A 49 2.27 21.12 17.88
CA ASN A 49 2.51 19.68 17.84
C ASN A 49 1.61 19.00 16.80
N VAL A 50 0.36 19.46 16.72
CA VAL A 50 -0.62 19.01 15.73
C VAL A 50 -0.10 19.31 14.31
N LYS A 51 0.37 20.54 14.06
CA LYS A 51 0.94 20.94 12.77
C LYS A 51 2.17 20.12 12.38
N ASP A 52 3.09 19.88 13.31
CA ASP A 52 4.32 19.12 13.05
C ASP A 52 4.02 17.63 12.77
N LEU A 53 3.07 17.03 13.51
CA LEU A 53 2.64 15.66 13.29
C LEU A 53 2.01 15.48 11.90
N ARG A 54 1.23 16.46 11.45
CA ARG A 54 0.60 16.42 10.12
C ARG A 54 1.61 16.53 9.00
N LYS A 55 2.56 17.45 9.09
CA LYS A 55 3.68 17.53 8.13
C LYS A 55 4.39 16.19 8.00
N LYS A 56 4.57 15.48 9.11
CA LYS A 56 5.13 14.13 9.10
C LYS A 56 4.20 13.15 8.36
N MET A 57 2.90 13.14 8.66
CA MET A 57 1.92 12.29 7.97
C MET A 57 1.86 12.56 6.46
N ASP A 58 1.92 13.82 6.03
CA ASP A 58 1.96 14.19 4.60
C ASP A 58 3.23 13.72 3.91
N ASN A 59 4.37 13.81 4.60
CA ASN A 59 5.64 13.25 4.12
C ASN A 59 5.57 11.73 4.00
N ASP A 60 4.97 11.05 4.99
CA ASP A 60 4.78 9.60 5.00
C ASP A 60 3.91 9.16 3.81
N VAL A 61 2.77 9.82 3.57
CA VAL A 61 1.91 9.51 2.42
C VAL A 61 2.62 9.80 1.09
N SER A 62 3.34 10.92 1.00
CA SER A 62 4.11 11.27 -0.20
C SER A 62 5.21 10.24 -0.49
N LEU A 63 5.87 9.72 0.54
CA LEU A 63 6.87 8.67 0.42
C LEU A 63 6.23 7.34 0.00
N ALA A 64 5.11 6.96 0.62
CA ALA A 64 4.34 5.78 0.24
C ALA A 64 3.95 5.81 -1.23
N LEU A 65 3.47 6.97 -1.72
CA LEU A 65 3.11 7.16 -3.12
C LEU A 65 4.30 6.99 -4.07
N LYS A 66 5.46 7.56 -3.74
CA LYS A 66 6.69 7.39 -4.53
C LYS A 66 7.11 5.92 -4.59
N LYS A 67 7.08 5.21 -3.46
CA LYS A 67 7.42 3.79 -3.38
C LYS A 67 6.42 2.93 -4.15
N ALA A 68 5.12 3.19 -4.02
CA ALA A 68 4.07 2.51 -4.78
C ALA A 68 4.29 2.62 -6.30
N LYS A 69 4.55 3.85 -6.79
CA LYS A 69 4.84 4.11 -8.21
C LYS A 69 6.12 3.39 -8.65
N PHE A 70 7.17 3.39 -7.83
CA PHE A 70 8.41 2.67 -8.11
C PHE A 70 8.17 1.16 -8.23
N ILE A 71 7.49 0.55 -7.25
CA ILE A 71 7.17 -0.88 -7.25
C ILE A 71 6.36 -1.24 -8.51
N LYS A 72 5.35 -0.42 -8.87
CA LYS A 72 4.56 -0.61 -10.09
C LYS A 72 5.45 -0.71 -11.34
N VAL A 73 6.33 0.27 -11.55
CA VAL A 73 7.25 0.29 -12.71
C VAL A 73 8.17 -0.92 -12.73
N ARG A 74 8.65 -1.36 -11.55
CA ARG A 74 9.52 -2.53 -11.42
C ARG A 74 8.79 -3.84 -11.68
N LEU A 75 7.54 -3.97 -11.26
CA LEU A 75 6.68 -5.11 -11.59
C LEU A 75 6.44 -5.21 -13.10
N GLU A 76 6.12 -4.09 -13.76
CA GLU A 76 5.97 -4.05 -15.23
C GLU A 76 7.28 -4.41 -15.95
N ALA A 77 8.43 -4.06 -15.38
CA ALA A 77 9.73 -4.47 -15.92
C ALA A 77 9.96 -5.98 -15.76
N LEU A 78 9.58 -6.57 -14.63
CA LEU A 78 9.61 -8.02 -14.42
C LEU A 78 8.67 -8.75 -15.40
N ASP A 79 7.53 -8.16 -15.76
CA ASP A 79 6.63 -8.73 -16.76
C ASP A 79 7.24 -8.78 -18.15
N ARG A 80 7.83 -7.66 -18.58
CA ARG A 80 8.57 -7.61 -19.85
C ARG A 80 9.73 -8.61 -19.85
N SER A 81 10.43 -8.74 -18.72
CA SER A 81 11.51 -9.71 -18.52
C SER A 81 10.99 -11.16 -18.62
N ASN A 82 9.85 -11.47 -18.02
CA ASN A 82 9.21 -12.79 -18.11
C ASN A 82 8.75 -13.11 -19.53
N ALA A 83 8.13 -12.14 -20.22
CA ALA A 83 7.72 -12.29 -21.60
C ALA A 83 8.91 -12.56 -22.54
N ALA A 84 10.03 -11.83 -22.36
CA ALA A 84 11.25 -12.06 -23.12
C ALA A 84 11.86 -13.44 -22.82
N ASN A 85 11.87 -13.86 -21.56
CA ASN A 85 12.40 -15.16 -21.12
C ASN A 85 11.69 -16.34 -21.80
N ARG A 86 10.40 -16.20 -22.15
CA ARG A 86 9.64 -17.23 -22.87
C ARG A 86 10.17 -17.54 -24.28
N SER A 87 10.97 -16.64 -24.86
CA SER A 87 11.61 -16.85 -26.16
C SER A 87 12.95 -17.58 -26.06
N VAL A 88 13.46 -17.82 -24.85
CA VAL A 88 14.72 -18.54 -24.62
C VAL A 88 14.47 -20.06 -24.71
N PRO A 89 15.33 -20.85 -25.39
CA PRO A 89 15.21 -22.29 -25.44
C PRO A 89 15.06 -22.92 -24.04
N GLY A 90 14.06 -23.78 -23.86
CA GLY A 90 13.76 -24.43 -22.57
C GLY A 90 13.02 -23.56 -21.55
N CYS A 91 12.75 -22.29 -21.85
CA CYS A 91 12.05 -21.34 -20.97
C CYS A 91 10.67 -20.93 -21.48
N GLY A 92 10.13 -21.63 -22.49
CA GLY A 92 8.83 -21.33 -23.09
C GLY A 92 7.66 -21.36 -22.09
N PRO A 93 6.46 -20.94 -22.53
CA PRO A 93 5.25 -20.92 -21.72
C PRO A 93 5.03 -22.26 -21.00
N GLY A 94 4.82 -22.21 -19.68
CA GLY A 94 4.57 -23.39 -18.86
C GLY A 94 5.81 -24.21 -18.50
N SER A 95 7.02 -23.79 -18.91
CA SER A 95 8.28 -24.36 -18.44
C SER A 95 8.47 -24.14 -16.94
N SER A 96 9.38 -24.90 -16.32
CA SER A 96 9.72 -24.71 -14.89
C SER A 96 10.17 -23.27 -14.61
N SER A 97 11.05 -22.71 -15.45
CA SER A 97 11.52 -21.32 -15.32
C SER A 97 10.38 -20.30 -15.45
N ASP A 98 9.51 -20.47 -16.45
CA ASP A 98 8.37 -19.58 -16.66
C ASP A 98 7.38 -19.61 -15.48
N ARG A 99 7.07 -20.82 -14.96
CA ARG A 99 6.21 -20.98 -13.78
C ARG A 99 6.80 -20.33 -12.54
N THR A 100 8.07 -20.59 -12.23
CA THR A 100 8.74 -20.00 -11.07
C THR A 100 8.72 -18.48 -11.15
N ARG A 101 9.11 -17.91 -12.29
CA ARG A 101 9.16 -16.45 -12.46
C ARG A 101 7.77 -15.81 -12.40
N THR A 102 6.77 -16.45 -13.00
CA THR A 102 5.37 -15.99 -12.96
C THR A 102 4.84 -16.01 -11.53
N SER A 103 5.06 -17.11 -10.80
CA SER A 103 4.62 -17.27 -9.41
C SER A 103 5.22 -16.21 -8.49
N VAL A 104 6.54 -15.94 -8.62
CA VAL A 104 7.23 -14.92 -7.83
C VAL A 104 6.66 -13.52 -8.10
N VAL A 105 6.49 -13.14 -9.38
CA VAL A 105 5.93 -11.82 -9.73
C VAL A 105 4.50 -11.69 -9.22
N ASN A 106 3.68 -12.74 -9.32
CA ASN A 106 2.32 -12.74 -8.80
C ASN A 106 2.28 -12.58 -7.27
N GLY A 107 3.20 -13.22 -6.54
CA GLY A 107 3.34 -13.04 -5.09
C GLY A 107 3.63 -11.59 -4.71
N LEU A 108 4.54 -10.92 -5.45
CA LEU A 108 4.86 -9.50 -5.23
C LEU A 108 3.65 -8.60 -5.51
N ARG A 109 2.87 -8.89 -6.56
CA ARG A 109 1.63 -8.15 -6.86
C ARG A 109 0.60 -8.28 -5.76
N LYS A 110 0.35 -9.51 -5.31
CA LYS A 110 -0.59 -9.76 -4.21
C LYS A 110 -0.18 -8.97 -2.97
N LYS A 111 1.11 -8.97 -2.65
CA LYS A 111 1.63 -8.22 -1.51
C LYS A 111 1.45 -6.71 -1.65
N LEU A 112 1.67 -6.17 -2.85
CA LEU A 112 1.41 -4.77 -3.12
C LEU A 112 -0.09 -4.44 -3.02
N GLN A 113 -0.96 -5.31 -3.53
CA GLN A 113 -2.42 -5.18 -3.43
C GLN A 113 -2.87 -5.15 -1.96
N GLU A 114 -2.37 -6.07 -1.14
CA GLU A 114 -2.62 -6.10 0.31
C GLU A 114 -2.19 -4.78 0.98
N SER A 115 -0.99 -4.29 0.69
CA SER A 115 -0.50 -3.02 1.26
C SER A 115 -1.39 -1.84 0.86
N MET A 116 -1.81 -1.75 -0.41
CA MET A 116 -2.71 -0.69 -0.86
C MET A 116 -4.10 -0.77 -0.21
N ASN A 117 -4.63 -1.98 0.01
CA ASN A 117 -5.88 -2.16 0.75
C ASN A 117 -5.74 -1.62 2.18
N GLN A 118 -4.63 -1.91 2.85
CA GLN A 118 -4.37 -1.39 4.21
C GLN A 118 -4.30 0.15 4.25
N PHE A 119 -3.71 0.79 3.25
CA PHE A 119 -3.74 2.26 3.14
C PHE A 119 -5.15 2.79 2.87
N ASN A 120 -5.94 2.10 2.06
CA ASN A 120 -7.33 2.48 1.79
C ASN A 120 -8.22 2.35 3.03
N GLU A 121 -8.07 1.28 3.80
CA GLU A 121 -8.76 1.09 5.08
C GLU A 121 -8.39 2.19 6.07
N LEU A 122 -7.09 2.54 6.17
CA LEU A 122 -6.64 3.64 7.01
C LEU A 122 -7.27 4.96 6.55
N ARG A 123 -7.29 5.25 5.25
CA ARG A 123 -7.97 6.44 4.69
C ARG A 123 -9.43 6.51 5.11
N GLN A 124 -10.17 5.42 4.94
CA GLN A 124 -11.59 5.36 5.29
C GLN A 124 -11.81 5.59 6.79
N ARG A 125 -10.98 5.00 7.64
CA ARG A 125 -11.01 5.21 9.09
C ARG A 125 -10.77 6.69 9.44
N MET A 126 -9.71 7.29 8.88
CA MET A 126 -9.38 8.69 9.13
C MET A 126 -10.52 9.64 8.72
N ALA A 127 -11.12 9.41 7.54
CA ALA A 127 -12.25 10.19 7.05
C ALA A 127 -13.50 10.05 7.95
N SER A 128 -13.82 8.81 8.36
CA SER A 128 -14.94 8.52 9.26
C SER A 128 -14.78 9.20 10.62
N GLU A 129 -13.60 9.11 11.22
CA GLU A 129 -13.32 9.72 12.53
C GLU A 129 -13.27 11.25 12.46
N TYR A 130 -12.80 11.81 11.35
CA TYR A 130 -12.87 13.25 11.11
C TYR A 130 -14.31 13.72 11.02
N ARG A 131 -15.17 13.00 10.27
CA ARG A 131 -16.61 13.28 10.18
C ARG A 131 -17.27 13.28 11.56
N GLU A 132 -16.99 12.27 12.38
CA GLU A 132 -17.50 12.19 13.77
C GLU A 132 -17.02 13.38 14.62
N THR A 133 -15.75 13.77 14.47
CA THR A 133 -15.18 14.92 15.18
C THR A 133 -15.92 16.21 14.82
N VAL A 134 -16.15 16.46 13.53
CA VAL A 134 -16.89 17.63 13.06
C VAL A 134 -18.32 17.62 13.59
N GLN A 135 -19.02 16.48 13.53
CA GLN A 135 -20.38 16.34 14.06
C GLN A 135 -20.45 16.62 15.57
N ARG A 136 -19.56 16.03 16.37
CA ARG A 136 -19.52 16.24 17.84
C ARG A 136 -19.25 17.70 18.17
N ARG A 137 -18.35 18.35 17.45
CA ARG A 137 -18.03 19.76 17.65
C ARG A 137 -19.20 20.67 17.25
N TYR A 138 -19.88 20.36 16.14
CA TYR A 138 -21.11 21.04 15.75
C TYR A 138 -22.13 21.02 16.88
N PHE A 139 -22.46 19.82 17.39
CA PHE A 139 -23.40 19.68 18.51
C PHE A 139 -22.98 20.44 19.76
N THR A 140 -21.68 20.43 20.07
CA THR A 140 -21.14 21.16 21.23
C THR A 140 -21.38 22.67 21.13
N VAL A 141 -21.36 23.22 19.92
CA VAL A 141 -21.54 24.67 19.70
C VAL A 141 -23.00 25.05 19.52
N THR A 142 -23.77 24.29 18.73
CA THR A 142 -25.15 24.63 18.37
C THR A 142 -26.18 24.06 19.35
N GLY A 143 -25.87 22.95 20.01
CA GLY A 143 -26.80 22.15 20.81
C GLY A 143 -27.67 21.18 19.98
N GLU A 144 -27.48 21.14 18.66
CA GLU A 144 -28.28 20.33 17.73
C GLU A 144 -27.38 19.45 16.86
N ASN A 145 -27.90 18.32 16.37
CA ASN A 145 -27.15 17.48 15.42
C ASN A 145 -27.27 18.08 14.01
N PRO A 146 -26.18 18.13 13.23
CA PRO A 146 -26.25 18.56 11.85
C PRO A 146 -26.95 17.48 11.00
N ASP A 147 -27.70 17.89 9.98
CA ASP A 147 -28.10 16.99 8.91
C ASP A 147 -26.89 16.60 8.04
N GLU A 148 -27.06 15.57 7.20
CA GLU A 148 -25.98 15.02 6.39
C GLU A 148 -25.41 16.03 5.39
N GLY A 149 -26.26 16.86 4.77
CA GLY A 149 -25.83 17.88 3.82
C GLY A 149 -25.06 19.02 4.49
N THR A 150 -25.49 19.43 5.68
CA THR A 150 -24.74 20.40 6.51
C THR A 150 -23.37 19.85 6.90
N LEU A 151 -23.31 18.59 7.34
CA LEU A 151 -22.04 17.95 7.73
C LEU A 151 -21.07 17.82 6.54
N ASP A 152 -21.56 17.42 5.37
CA ASP A 152 -20.77 17.34 4.14
C ASP A 152 -20.27 18.72 3.68
N THR A 153 -21.10 19.75 3.82
CA THR A 153 -20.73 21.12 3.49
C THR A 153 -19.61 21.61 4.42
N LEU A 154 -19.71 21.34 5.72
CA LEU A 154 -18.68 21.70 6.70
C LEU A 154 -17.36 20.97 6.42
N ILE A 155 -17.43 19.69 6.06
CA ILE A 155 -16.26 18.87 5.73
C ILE A 155 -15.63 19.27 4.39
N SER A 156 -16.38 19.76 3.41
CA SER A 156 -15.85 20.06 2.06
C SER A 156 -15.34 21.51 1.92
N THR A 157 -16.10 22.46 2.49
CA THR A 157 -15.84 23.89 2.35
C THR A 157 -14.85 24.41 3.39
N GLY A 158 -14.73 23.74 4.53
CA GLY A 158 -14.00 24.26 5.68
C GLY A 158 -14.63 25.51 6.30
N GLN A 159 -15.80 25.96 5.84
CA GLN A 159 -16.48 27.18 6.33
C GLN A 159 -17.16 26.99 7.69
N SER A 160 -16.47 26.28 8.58
CA SER A 160 -16.82 26.20 9.99
C SER A 160 -16.89 27.59 10.64
N GLU A 161 -16.02 28.52 10.21
CA GLU A 161 -15.88 29.86 10.79
C GLU A 161 -17.12 30.76 10.57
N THR A 162 -17.61 30.93 9.34
CA THR A 162 -18.82 31.74 9.06
C THR A 162 -20.08 31.16 9.70
N PHE A 163 -20.15 29.84 9.78
CA PHE A 163 -21.31 29.14 10.35
C PHE A 163 -21.31 29.19 11.87
N LEU A 164 -20.15 28.96 12.50
CA LEU A 164 -20.00 29.02 13.95
C LEU A 164 -19.99 30.47 14.46
N GLN A 165 -19.51 31.45 13.69
CA GLN A 165 -19.67 32.88 14.01
C GLN A 165 -21.15 33.29 14.12
N LYS A 166 -22.05 32.73 13.29
CA LYS A 166 -23.50 32.91 13.45
C LYS A 166 -24.00 32.31 14.77
N ALA A 167 -23.59 31.07 15.08
CA ALA A 167 -23.97 30.43 16.35
C ALA A 167 -23.42 31.18 17.59
N ILE A 168 -22.23 31.78 17.49
CA ILE A 168 -21.63 32.64 18.54
C ILE A 168 -22.45 33.92 18.74
N GLN A 169 -22.86 34.58 17.65
CA GLN A 169 -23.70 35.77 17.71
C GLN A 169 -25.09 35.48 18.30
N GLU A 170 -25.65 34.29 18.01
CA GLU A 170 -26.98 33.90 18.48
C GLU A 170 -27.00 33.35 19.91
N GLN A 171 -25.95 32.66 20.38
CA GLN A 171 -25.95 31.99 21.70
C GLN A 171 -24.91 32.52 22.71
N GLY A 172 -24.05 33.49 22.37
CA GLY A 172 -23.24 34.23 23.34
C GLY A 172 -22.18 33.41 24.10
N ARG A 173 -21.62 32.36 23.51
CA ARG A 173 -20.65 31.46 24.17
C ARG A 173 -19.19 31.83 23.85
N GLY A 174 -18.45 32.33 24.84
CA GLY A 174 -17.04 32.71 24.72
C GLY A 174 -16.01 31.57 24.56
N GLN A 175 -16.40 30.30 24.71
CA GLN A 175 -15.52 29.13 24.48
C GLN A 175 -15.50 28.63 23.03
N VAL A 176 -16.27 29.26 22.14
CA VAL A 176 -16.46 28.77 20.77
C VAL A 176 -15.27 29.12 19.88
N MET A 177 -14.57 30.23 20.13
CA MET A 177 -13.51 30.70 19.22
C MET A 177 -12.28 29.76 19.19
N ASP A 178 -11.86 29.24 20.34
CA ASP A 178 -10.77 28.24 20.41
C ASP A 178 -11.18 26.93 19.75
N THR A 179 -12.46 26.54 19.87
CA THR A 179 -13.02 25.35 19.22
C THR A 179 -13.06 25.52 17.70
N VAL A 180 -13.39 26.71 17.21
CA VAL A 180 -13.41 27.05 15.77
C VAL A 180 -12.02 26.99 15.16
N MET A 181 -11.03 27.62 15.81
CA MET A 181 -9.64 27.57 15.35
C MET A 181 -9.11 26.13 15.30
N GLU A 182 -9.43 25.31 16.31
CA GLU A 182 -9.05 23.89 16.30
C GLU A 182 -9.71 23.10 15.14
N ILE A 183 -11.00 23.37 14.84
CA ILE A 183 -11.71 22.74 13.72
C ILE A 183 -11.07 23.12 12.39
N GLN A 184 -10.76 24.40 12.19
CA GLN A 184 -10.19 24.89 10.94
C GLN A 184 -8.81 24.29 10.69
N GLU A 185 -7.93 24.31 11.70
CA GLU A 185 -6.62 23.69 11.57
C GLU A 185 -6.77 22.20 11.26
N ARG A 186 -7.70 21.47 11.91
CA ARG A 186 -7.99 20.06 11.60
C ARG A 186 -8.53 19.84 10.19
N HIS A 187 -9.36 20.75 9.68
CA HIS A 187 -9.94 20.65 8.35
C HIS A 187 -8.90 20.72 7.23
N GLU A 188 -8.07 21.77 7.22
CA GLU A 188 -7.06 21.95 6.17
C GLU A 188 -6.09 20.76 6.11
N ALA A 189 -5.73 20.25 7.29
CA ALA A 189 -4.85 19.10 7.41
C ALA A 189 -5.44 17.79 6.91
N VAL A 190 -6.73 17.55 7.17
CA VAL A 190 -7.41 16.33 6.69
C VAL A 190 -7.57 16.37 5.18
N LYS A 191 -7.84 17.55 4.60
CA LYS A 191 -8.05 17.72 3.17
C LYS A 191 -6.81 17.40 2.33
N GLU A 192 -5.62 17.84 2.76
CA GLU A 192 -4.36 17.56 2.07
C GLU A 192 -4.01 16.06 2.15
N LEU A 193 -4.19 15.48 3.33
CA LEU A 193 -3.98 14.07 3.57
C LEU A 193 -4.96 13.20 2.75
N GLU A 194 -6.23 13.57 2.68
CA GLU A 194 -7.24 12.91 1.84
C GLU A 194 -6.88 12.98 0.36
N ARG A 195 -6.39 14.13 -0.13
CA ARG A 195 -5.94 14.28 -1.52
C ARG A 195 -4.81 13.31 -1.83
N ASN A 196 -3.80 13.25 -0.96
CA ASN A 196 -2.64 12.40 -1.15
C ASN A 196 -3.01 10.89 -1.07
N LEU A 197 -3.90 10.51 -0.13
CA LEU A 197 -4.41 9.14 -0.03
C LEU A 197 -5.34 8.77 -1.20
N LYS A 198 -6.04 9.74 -1.80
CA LYS A 198 -6.82 9.53 -3.03
C LYS A 198 -5.92 9.27 -4.23
N GLU A 199 -4.80 9.97 -4.35
CA GLU A 199 -3.80 9.69 -5.39
C GLU A 199 -3.19 8.29 -5.22
N LEU A 200 -2.88 7.89 -3.98
CA LEU A 200 -2.41 6.53 -3.68
C LEU A 200 -3.43 5.47 -4.09
N HIS A 201 -4.72 5.71 -3.83
CA HIS A 201 -5.80 4.85 -4.27
C HIS A 201 -5.93 4.77 -5.80
N GLN A 202 -5.65 5.86 -6.53
CA GLN A 202 -5.64 5.82 -7.99
C GLN A 202 -4.52 4.92 -8.52
N VAL A 203 -3.31 5.00 -7.94
CA VAL A 203 -2.20 4.09 -8.30
C VAL A 203 -2.60 2.62 -8.08
N PHE A 204 -3.35 2.34 -7.01
CA PHE A 204 -3.91 1.01 -6.74
C PHE A 204 -4.92 0.55 -7.79
N MET A 205 -5.85 1.42 -8.21
CA MET A 205 -6.81 1.10 -9.26
C MET A 205 -6.12 0.82 -10.60
N ASP A 206 -5.11 1.61 -10.96
CA ASP A 206 -4.35 1.39 -12.19
C ASP A 206 -3.62 0.04 -12.18
N MET A 207 -3.23 -0.46 -11.01
CA MET A 207 -2.63 -1.78 -10.85
C MET A 207 -3.65 -2.91 -10.88
N ALA A 208 -4.87 -2.70 -10.35
CA ALA A 208 -5.92 -3.70 -10.42
C ALA A 208 -6.24 -4.09 -11.88
N VAL A 209 -6.17 -3.12 -12.80
CA VAL A 209 -6.28 -3.36 -14.26
C VAL A 209 -5.12 -4.22 -14.80
N LEU A 210 -3.88 -4.02 -14.30
CA LEU A 210 -2.74 -4.86 -14.67
C LEU A 210 -2.91 -6.31 -14.19
N VAL A 211 -3.57 -6.51 -13.04
CA VAL A 211 -3.86 -7.83 -12.46
C VAL A 211 -4.96 -8.57 -13.23
N GLU A 212 -6.02 -7.87 -13.66
CA GLU A 212 -7.14 -8.49 -14.39
C GLU A 212 -6.69 -9.07 -15.73
N SER A 213 -5.71 -8.44 -16.41
CA SER A 213 -5.08 -8.99 -17.62
C SER A 213 -4.35 -10.33 -17.42
N GLN A 214 -4.04 -10.69 -16.17
CA GLN A 214 -3.31 -11.91 -15.77
C GLN A 214 -4.16 -12.84 -14.86
N GLY A 215 -5.42 -12.49 -14.59
CA GLY A 215 -6.27 -13.06 -13.55
C GLY A 215 -6.59 -14.55 -13.69
N ALA A 216 -6.39 -15.15 -14.87
CA ALA A 216 -6.55 -16.60 -15.05
C ALA A 216 -5.42 -17.45 -14.42
N GLN A 217 -4.32 -16.84 -13.93
CA GLN A 217 -3.17 -17.57 -13.35
C GLN A 217 -3.00 -17.42 -11.83
N LEU A 218 -3.85 -16.63 -11.14
CA LEU A 218 -3.72 -16.40 -9.69
C LEU A 218 -4.14 -17.63 -8.85
N ASP A 219 -5.17 -18.36 -9.27
CA ASP A 219 -5.63 -19.60 -8.61
C ASP A 219 -4.62 -20.75 -8.73
N ASP A 220 -3.63 -20.62 -9.61
CA ASP A 220 -2.60 -21.64 -9.81
C ASP A 220 -1.37 -21.39 -8.91
N ILE A 221 -1.32 -20.32 -8.10
CA ILE A 221 -0.17 -20.04 -7.20
C ILE A 221 -0.08 -21.06 -6.06
N GLU A 222 -1.20 -21.38 -5.41
CA GLU A 222 -1.21 -22.37 -4.33
C GLU A 222 -0.89 -23.77 -4.87
N SER A 223 -1.41 -24.10 -6.05
CA SER A 223 -1.08 -25.29 -6.83
C SER A 223 0.41 -25.33 -7.22
N GLN A 224 0.98 -24.21 -7.67
CA GLN A 224 2.37 -24.11 -8.13
C GLN A 224 3.39 -24.10 -6.98
N VAL A 225 3.10 -23.45 -5.86
CA VAL A 225 3.96 -23.47 -4.65
C VAL A 225 3.99 -24.88 -4.05
N ASN A 226 2.83 -25.56 -3.98
CA ASN A 226 2.78 -26.95 -3.54
C ASN A 226 3.57 -27.89 -4.48
N ARG A 227 3.54 -27.64 -5.79
CA ARG A 227 4.34 -28.41 -6.78
C ARG A 227 5.83 -28.08 -6.73
N ALA A 228 6.23 -26.84 -6.55
CA ALA A 228 7.65 -26.47 -6.42
C ALA A 228 8.25 -27.08 -5.15
N ASN A 229 7.50 -27.05 -4.04
CA ASN A 229 7.89 -27.68 -2.78
C ASN A 229 8.01 -29.21 -2.94
N SER A 230 7.10 -29.86 -3.68
CA SER A 230 7.19 -31.30 -3.95
C SER A 230 8.38 -31.67 -4.84
N PHE A 231 8.74 -30.85 -5.83
CA PHE A 231 9.93 -31.06 -6.65
C PHE A 231 11.24 -30.89 -5.88
N VAL A 232 11.36 -29.87 -5.03
CA VAL A 232 12.55 -29.67 -4.17
C VAL A 232 12.69 -30.83 -3.19
N ARG A 233 11.58 -31.26 -2.57
CA ARG A 233 11.57 -32.40 -1.65
C ARG A 233 11.91 -33.72 -2.35
N GLY A 234 11.40 -33.94 -3.56
CA GLY A 234 11.74 -35.11 -4.37
C GLY A 234 13.21 -35.13 -4.81
N GLY A 235 13.76 -33.98 -5.22
CA GLY A 235 15.17 -33.84 -5.56
C GLY A 235 16.09 -34.05 -4.35
N ALA A 236 15.72 -33.53 -3.18
CA ALA A 236 16.44 -33.76 -1.93
C ALA A 236 16.45 -35.25 -1.54
N GLN A 237 15.31 -35.94 -1.65
CA GLN A 237 15.21 -37.38 -1.39
C GLN A 237 16.01 -38.23 -2.39
N GLN A 238 16.06 -37.83 -3.67
CA GLN A 238 16.90 -38.50 -4.67
C GLN A 238 18.40 -38.30 -4.41
N LEU A 239 18.80 -37.16 -3.86
CA LEU A 239 20.18 -36.91 -3.44
C LEU A 239 20.56 -37.69 -2.17
N GLU A 240 19.64 -37.85 -1.22
CA GLU A 240 19.84 -38.70 -0.04
C GLU A 240 19.89 -40.20 -0.39
N GLY A 241 19.22 -40.61 -1.47
CA GLY A 241 19.19 -42.01 -1.93
C GLY A 241 20.34 -42.43 -2.86
N LEU A 242 21.25 -41.52 -3.24
CA LEU A 242 22.38 -41.85 -4.12
C LEU A 242 23.56 -42.40 -3.30
N PRO A 243 23.95 -43.68 -3.46
CA PRO A 243 25.13 -44.21 -2.79
C PRO A 243 26.40 -43.55 -3.35
N PHE A 244 27.24 -43.03 -2.46
CA PHE A 244 28.57 -42.51 -2.78
C PHE A 244 29.43 -43.62 -3.44
N GLN A 245 29.45 -43.67 -4.78
CA GLN A 245 30.43 -44.48 -5.51
C GLN A 245 31.76 -43.72 -5.60
N GLY A 246 32.51 -43.76 -4.49
CA GLY A 246 33.92 -43.42 -4.49
C GLY A 246 34.72 -44.43 -5.31
N LYS A 247 35.02 -44.10 -6.57
CA LYS A 247 36.06 -44.81 -7.32
C LYS A 247 37.43 -44.29 -6.88
N MET A 248 37.98 -44.88 -5.81
CA MET A 248 39.43 -45.00 -5.67
C MET A 248 39.89 -46.09 -6.64
N LYS A 249 40.54 -45.70 -7.73
CA LYS A 249 41.37 -46.61 -8.52
C LYS A 249 42.81 -46.34 -8.15
N SER A 250 43.45 -47.33 -7.52
CA SER A 250 44.90 -47.52 -7.47
C SER A 250 45.45 -47.80 -8.86
#